data_AF-A5YRG3-F1
#
_entry.id   AF-A5YRG3-F1
#
_cell.length_a   1.000
_cell.length_b   1.000
_cell.length_c   1.000
_cell.angle_alpha   90.00
_cell.angle_beta   90.00
_cell.angle_gamma   90.00
#
_symmetry.space_group_name_H-M   'P 1'
#
loop_
_entity.id
_entity.type
_entity.pdbx_description
1 polymer ?
#
loop_
_entity_poly.entity_id
_entity_poly.type
_entity_poly.pdbx_seq_one_letter_code
_entity_poly.pdbx_strand_id
1 'polypeptide(L)'
;PKDLRHLFTAPEGYSIITADYSQIELRLVAEYTKDENMVKAFKENKDLHKLTASIITGKNYEEITKEERNLAKAINFGLIYGISPKSLMDYASSNYGINITLPEANKFHKNFFEFYKDIKKWHEETKNHLNHHGYIIAKTLLGRRILAKKFTDAVNYP
;
A
#
# COMPACT_ATOMS: atom_id res chain seq x y z
N PRO A 1 6.83 -21.58 1.14
CA PRO A 1 5.39 -21.90 1.25
C PRO A 1 4.94 -21.94 2.71
N LYS A 2 3.74 -21.45 3.04
CA LYS A 2 3.21 -21.54 4.42
C LYS A 2 3.20 -22.98 4.91
N ASP A 3 2.88 -23.90 4.02
CA ASP A 3 2.74 -25.33 4.32
C ASP A 3 4.08 -26.02 4.63
N LEU A 4 5.23 -25.37 4.46
CA LEU A 4 6.54 -25.93 4.86
C LEU A 4 7.04 -25.39 6.20
N ARG A 5 6.40 -24.35 6.77
CA ARG A 5 6.87 -23.73 8.02
C ARG A 5 6.83 -24.69 9.20
N HIS A 6 5.94 -25.67 9.19
CA HIS A 6 5.79 -26.68 10.24
C HIS A 6 7.01 -27.63 10.36
N LEU A 7 7.89 -27.66 9.35
CA LEU A 7 9.11 -28.47 9.37
C LEU A 7 10.18 -27.91 10.32
N PHE A 8 10.06 -26.64 10.73
CA PHE A 8 10.98 -26.01 11.67
C PHE A 8 10.37 -26.05 13.07
N THR A 9 10.91 -26.91 13.94
CA THR A 9 10.42 -27.12 15.30
C THR A 9 11.43 -26.63 16.34
N ALA A 10 10.92 -26.29 17.53
CA ALA A 10 11.79 -26.02 18.68
C ALA A 10 12.39 -27.33 19.20
N PRO A 11 13.61 -27.31 19.76
CA PRO A 11 14.12 -28.41 20.56
C PRO A 11 13.21 -28.75 21.74
N GLU A 12 13.33 -29.96 22.27
CA GLU A 12 12.59 -30.37 23.46
C GLU A 12 12.84 -29.41 24.64
N GLY A 13 11.78 -29.00 25.32
CA GLY A 13 11.84 -28.00 26.40
C GLY A 13 11.87 -26.54 25.95
N TYR A 14 11.84 -26.26 24.64
CA TYR A 14 11.85 -24.89 24.08
C TYR A 14 10.61 -24.58 23.25
N SER A 15 10.45 -23.31 22.88
CA SER A 15 9.38 -22.83 21.99
C SER A 15 9.92 -21.77 21.04
N ILE A 16 9.35 -21.71 19.83
CA ILE A 16 9.65 -20.64 18.86
C ILE A 16 8.69 -19.47 19.12
N ILE A 17 9.24 -18.28 19.31
CA ILE A 17 8.47 -17.03 19.37
C ILE A 17 8.60 -16.33 18.03
N THR A 18 7.47 -15.91 17.46
CA THR A 18 7.46 -15.08 16.25
C THR A 18 6.84 -13.73 16.57
N ALA A 19 7.40 -12.68 15.98
CA ALA A 19 6.88 -11.33 16.02
C ALA A 19 6.86 -10.80 14.60
N ASP A 20 5.75 -10.18 14.21
CA ASP A 20 5.56 -9.56 12.90
C ASP A 20 4.95 -8.18 13.11
N TYR A 21 5.37 -7.21 12.29
CA TYR A 21 4.81 -5.88 12.40
C TYR A 21 3.45 -5.80 11.71
N SER A 22 2.46 -5.27 12.43
CA SER A 22 1.13 -5.05 11.87
C SER A 22 1.13 -3.86 10.90
N GLN A 23 1.07 -4.16 9.60
CA GLN A 23 0.91 -3.19 8.51
C GLN A 23 2.02 -2.12 8.47
N ILE A 24 3.27 -2.49 8.78
CA ILE A 24 4.38 -1.53 8.91
C ILE A 24 4.57 -0.65 7.67
N GLU A 25 4.46 -1.22 6.48
CA GLU A 25 4.61 -0.48 5.23
C GLU A 25 3.61 0.67 5.12
N LEU A 26 2.35 0.42 5.44
CA LEU A 26 1.33 1.46 5.38
C LEU A 26 1.50 2.50 6.50
N ARG A 27 2.02 2.09 7.65
CA ARG A 27 2.39 3.04 8.72
C ARG A 27 3.57 3.92 8.31
N LEU A 28 4.55 3.38 7.60
CA LEU A 28 5.66 4.15 7.05
C LEU A 28 5.17 5.13 6.00
N VAL A 29 4.25 4.72 5.13
CA VAL A 29 3.62 5.63 4.15
C VAL A 29 2.89 6.75 4.86
N ALA A 30 2.04 6.44 5.86
CA ALA A 30 1.35 7.45 6.66
C ALA A 30 2.32 8.41 7.36
N GLU A 31 3.42 7.89 7.88
CA GLU A 31 4.45 8.68 8.55
C GLU A 31 5.25 9.55 7.57
N TYR A 32 5.50 9.06 6.37
CA TYR A 32 6.28 9.74 5.35
C TYR A 32 5.47 10.81 4.61
N THR A 33 4.25 10.48 4.19
CA THR A 33 3.37 11.41 3.47
C THR A 33 2.60 12.34 4.39
N LYS A 34 2.49 11.99 5.69
CA LYS A 34 1.68 12.68 6.68
C LYS A 34 0.20 12.77 6.31
N ASP A 35 -0.29 11.84 5.49
CA ASP A 35 -1.67 11.82 5.05
C ASP A 35 -2.64 11.79 6.24
N GLU A 36 -3.45 12.84 6.37
CA GLU A 36 -4.27 13.04 7.56
C GLU A 36 -5.26 11.90 7.78
N ASN A 37 -5.86 11.38 6.71
CA ASN A 37 -6.83 10.30 6.78
C ASN A 37 -6.16 8.99 7.17
N MET A 38 -4.98 8.70 6.61
CA MET A 38 -4.23 7.49 6.94
C MET A 38 -3.69 7.53 8.37
N VAL A 39 -3.13 8.66 8.80
CA VAL A 39 -2.65 8.87 10.17
C VAL A 39 -3.80 8.75 11.17
N LYS A 40 -4.95 9.37 10.89
CA LYS A 40 -6.15 9.27 11.74
C LYS A 40 -6.62 7.83 11.87
N ALA A 41 -6.70 7.09 10.76
CA ALA A 41 -7.11 5.69 10.76
C ALA A 41 -6.22 4.84 11.69
N PHE A 42 -4.89 5.02 11.63
CA PHE A 42 -3.98 4.30 12.52
C PHE A 42 -4.09 4.72 13.98
N LYS A 43 -4.29 6.01 14.27
CA LYS A 43 -4.51 6.51 15.65
C LYS A 43 -5.79 5.96 16.26
N GLU A 44 -6.83 5.78 15.45
CA GLU A 44 -8.12 5.19 15.84
C GLU A 44 -8.10 3.65 15.80
N ASN A 45 -6.94 3.03 15.56
CA ASN A 45 -6.77 1.59 15.44
C ASN A 45 -7.70 0.92 14.40
N LYS A 46 -8.04 1.67 13.33
CA LYS A 46 -8.84 1.16 12.21
C LYS A 46 -7.98 0.33 11.26
N ASP A 47 -8.60 -0.69 10.67
CA ASP A 47 -7.96 -1.46 9.60
C ASP A 47 -7.98 -0.64 8.31
N LEU A 48 -6.79 -0.22 7.88
CA LEU A 48 -6.63 0.63 6.70
C LEU A 48 -7.09 -0.06 5.41
N HIS A 49 -7.04 -1.39 5.31
CA HIS A 49 -7.60 -2.09 4.16
C HIS A 49 -9.12 -2.04 4.17
N LYS A 50 -9.74 -2.21 5.34
CA LYS A 50 -11.19 -2.10 5.50
C LYS A 50 -11.66 -0.66 5.24
N LEU A 51 -10.88 0.34 5.68
CA LEU A 51 -11.12 1.75 5.36
C LEU A 51 -11.06 1.99 3.85
N THR A 52 -9.96 1.62 3.18
CA THR A 52 -9.85 1.77 1.72
C THR A 52 -11.00 1.06 1.00
N ALA A 53 -11.40 -0.14 1.45
CA ALA A 53 -12.54 -0.87 0.89
C ALA A 53 -13.83 -0.03 0.96
N SER A 54 -14.13 0.59 2.11
CA SER A 54 -15.30 1.47 2.24
C SER A 54 -15.30 2.66 1.28
N ILE A 55 -14.13 3.22 0.99
CA ILE A 55 -14.00 4.34 0.06
C ILE A 55 -14.20 3.92 -1.40
N ILE A 56 -13.68 2.76 -1.80
CA ILE A 56 -13.77 2.30 -3.20
C ILE A 56 -15.14 1.68 -3.52
N THR A 57 -15.79 1.02 -2.56
CA THR A 57 -17.11 0.41 -2.74
C THR A 57 -18.25 1.38 -2.43
N GLY A 58 -18.00 2.40 -1.59
CA GLY A 58 -19.02 3.29 -1.07
C GLY A 58 -19.89 2.69 0.04
N LYS A 59 -19.54 1.49 0.54
CA LYS A 59 -20.25 0.84 1.65
C LYS A 59 -19.80 1.39 3.00
N ASN A 60 -20.63 1.20 4.04
CA ASN A 60 -20.20 1.52 5.39
C ASN A 60 -19.01 0.65 5.80
N TYR A 61 -18.10 1.21 6.60
CA TYR A 61 -16.94 0.48 7.10
C TYR A 61 -17.33 -0.86 7.70
N GLU A 62 -18.37 -0.95 8.53
CA GLU A 62 -18.75 -2.20 9.18
C GLU A 62 -19.37 -3.27 8.27
N GLU A 63 -19.81 -2.88 7.07
CA GLU A 63 -20.42 -3.80 6.09
C GLU A 63 -19.40 -4.40 5.13
N ILE A 64 -18.12 -4.01 5.25
CA ILE A 64 -17.06 -4.48 4.37
C ILE A 64 -16.78 -5.96 4.57
N THR A 65 -16.87 -6.71 3.47
CA THR A 65 -16.59 -8.14 3.46
C THR A 65 -15.08 -8.42 3.45
N LYS A 66 -14.72 -9.68 3.71
CA LYS A 66 -13.33 -10.13 3.65
C LYS A 66 -12.75 -10.01 2.24
N GLU A 67 -13.55 -10.28 1.22
CA GLU A 67 -13.20 -10.20 -0.19
C GLU A 67 -12.92 -8.74 -0.59
N GLU A 68 -13.78 -7.82 -0.17
CA GLU A 68 -13.61 -6.37 -0.40
C GLU A 68 -12.36 -5.84 0.30
N ARG A 69 -12.12 -6.28 1.53
CA ARG A 69 -10.89 -5.99 2.27
C ARG A 69 -9.66 -6.53 1.54
N ASN A 70 -9.72 -7.72 0.95
CA ASN A 70 -8.60 -8.30 0.17
C ASN A 70 -8.37 -7.53 -1.14
N LEU A 71 -9.43 -7.10 -1.83
CA LEU A 71 -9.31 -6.20 -2.99
C LEU A 71 -8.64 -4.88 -2.59
N ALA A 72 -9.07 -4.27 -1.48
CA ALA A 72 -8.45 -3.05 -0.96
C ALA A 72 -6.99 -3.24 -0.53
N LYS A 73 -6.59 -4.47 -0.16
CA LYS A 73 -5.19 -4.82 0.05
C LYS A 73 -4.39 -4.70 -1.25
N ALA A 74 -4.90 -5.25 -2.35
CA ALA A 74 -4.28 -5.10 -3.68
C ALA A 74 -4.19 -3.62 -4.11
N ILE A 75 -5.25 -2.85 -3.85
CA ILE A 75 -5.30 -1.42 -4.19
C ILE A 75 -4.31 -0.60 -3.36
N ASN A 76 -4.26 -0.79 -2.04
CA ASN A 76 -3.30 -0.08 -1.19
C ASN A 76 -1.86 -0.32 -1.68
N PHE A 77 -1.45 -1.59 -1.82
CA PHE A 77 -0.07 -1.90 -2.21
C PHE A 77 0.23 -1.55 -3.67
N GLY A 78 -0.73 -1.70 -4.57
CA GLY A 78 -0.54 -1.31 -5.95
C GLY A 78 -0.38 0.20 -6.11
N LEU A 79 -1.38 0.96 -5.64
CA LEU A 79 -1.47 2.38 -5.91
C LEU A 79 -0.45 3.21 -5.13
N ILE A 80 -0.16 2.88 -3.88
CA ILE A 80 0.87 3.59 -3.08
C ILE A 80 2.22 3.52 -3.79
N TYR A 81 2.55 2.37 -4.36
CA TYR A 81 3.81 2.12 -5.05
C TYR A 81 3.78 2.41 -6.55
N GLY A 82 2.73 3.11 -7.00
CA GLY A 82 2.76 3.85 -8.27
C GLY A 82 2.37 3.05 -9.51
N ILE A 83 1.64 1.95 -9.37
CA ILE A 83 1.16 1.22 -10.56
C ILE A 83 -0.02 1.94 -11.22
N SER A 84 -0.11 1.86 -12.55
CA SER A 84 -1.21 2.44 -13.33
C SER A 84 -2.52 1.67 -13.11
N PRO A 85 -3.71 2.24 -13.44
CA PRO A 85 -4.97 1.51 -13.39
C PRO A 85 -4.96 0.20 -14.18
N LYS A 86 -4.31 0.17 -15.35
CA LYS A 86 -4.15 -1.06 -16.14
C LYS A 86 -3.29 -2.08 -15.39
N SER A 87 -2.17 -1.65 -14.82
CA SER A 87 -1.28 -2.51 -14.03
C SER A 87 -1.93 -2.97 -12.73
N LEU A 88 -2.83 -2.19 -12.14
CA LEU A 88 -3.61 -2.58 -10.97
C LEU A 88 -4.51 -3.77 -11.25
N MET A 89 -5.11 -3.80 -12.44
CA MET A 89 -5.91 -4.94 -12.90
C MET A 89 -5.08 -6.23 -12.93
N ASP A 90 -3.91 -6.18 -13.57
CA ASP A 90 -2.99 -7.31 -13.66
C ASP A 90 -2.45 -7.72 -12.28
N TYR A 91 -2.14 -6.75 -11.43
CA TYR A 91 -1.64 -6.95 -10.06
C TYR A 91 -2.67 -7.62 -9.15
N ALA A 92 -3.93 -7.16 -9.21
CA ALA A 92 -5.04 -7.73 -8.44
C ALA A 92 -5.32 -9.18 -8.87
N SER A 93 -5.30 -9.46 -10.17
CA SER A 93 -5.50 -10.82 -10.69
C SER A 93 -4.35 -11.75 -10.28
N SER A 94 -3.10 -11.33 -10.52
CA SER A 94 -1.93 -12.20 -10.33
C SER A 94 -1.58 -12.46 -8.86
N ASN A 95 -1.72 -11.46 -7.99
CA ASN A 95 -1.27 -11.58 -6.59
C ASN A 95 -2.41 -11.89 -5.61
N TYR A 96 -3.65 -11.61 -5.99
CA TYR A 96 -4.82 -11.76 -5.11
C TYR A 96 -5.91 -12.64 -5.72
N GLY A 97 -5.80 -13.03 -6.99
CA GLY A 97 -6.83 -13.82 -7.68
C GLY A 97 -8.12 -13.04 -7.94
N ILE A 98 -8.05 -11.71 -7.95
CA ILE A 98 -9.23 -10.84 -8.07
C ILE A 98 -9.22 -10.18 -9.44
N ASN A 99 -10.23 -10.51 -10.25
CA ASN A 99 -10.41 -9.89 -11.55
C ASN A 99 -11.27 -8.64 -11.40
N ILE A 100 -10.74 -7.51 -11.85
CA ILE A 100 -11.45 -6.23 -11.95
C ILE A 100 -11.40 -5.77 -13.40
N THR A 101 -12.33 -4.92 -13.80
CA THR A 101 -12.34 -4.31 -15.13
C THR A 101 -11.52 -3.02 -15.14
N LEU A 102 -11.09 -2.57 -16.33
CA LEU A 102 -10.38 -1.30 -16.46
C LEU A 102 -11.21 -0.08 -15.98
N PRO A 103 -12.54 0.02 -16.24
CA PRO A 103 -13.36 1.08 -15.65
C PRO A 103 -13.36 1.05 -14.11
N GLU A 104 -13.45 -0.13 -13.49
CA GLU A 104 -13.35 -0.27 -12.04
C GLU A 104 -11.98 0.16 -11.52
N ALA A 105 -10.90 -0.28 -12.15
CA ALA A 105 -9.55 0.12 -11.76
C ALA A 105 -9.35 1.64 -11.84
N ASN A 106 -9.90 2.31 -12.85
CA ASN A 106 -9.88 3.77 -12.96
C ASN A 106 -10.70 4.44 -11.85
N LYS A 107 -11.89 3.92 -11.54
CA LYS A 107 -12.73 4.41 -10.44
C LYS A 107 -12.01 4.25 -9.10
N PHE A 108 -11.42 3.10 -8.83
CA PHE A 108 -10.67 2.83 -7.61
C PHE A 108 -9.46 3.75 -7.48
N HIS A 109 -8.70 3.93 -8.56
CA HIS A 109 -7.58 4.86 -8.60
C HIS A 109 -8.04 6.29 -8.26
N LYS A 110 -9.12 6.77 -8.89
CA LYS A 110 -9.67 8.10 -8.61
C LYS A 110 -10.07 8.25 -7.13
N ASN A 111 -10.93 7.36 -6.64
CA ASN A 111 -11.44 7.42 -5.25
C ASN A 111 -10.30 7.35 -4.23
N PHE A 112 -9.29 6.51 -4.47
CA PHE A 112 -8.14 6.36 -3.60
C PHE A 112 -7.37 7.69 -3.42
N PHE A 113 -7.01 8.34 -4.52
CA PHE A 113 -6.23 9.58 -4.48
C PHE A 113 -7.07 10.84 -4.16
N GLU A 114 -8.40 10.77 -4.29
CA GLU A 114 -9.30 11.81 -3.76
C GLU A 114 -9.40 11.76 -2.23
N PHE A 115 -9.35 10.55 -1.67
CA PHE A 115 -9.38 10.35 -0.23
C PHE A 115 -8.01 10.56 0.43
N TYR A 116 -6.95 9.96 -0.12
CA TYR A 116 -5.57 10.11 0.37
C TYR A 116 -4.82 11.21 -0.39
N LYS A 117 -5.17 12.46 -0.08
CA LYS A 117 -4.75 13.66 -0.82
C LYS A 117 -3.25 13.92 -0.71
N ASP A 118 -2.64 13.63 0.43
CA ASP A 118 -1.21 13.89 0.62
C ASP A 118 -0.35 12.84 -0.09
N ILE A 119 -0.88 11.61 -0.24
CA ILE A 119 -0.26 10.60 -1.11
C ILE A 119 -0.32 11.06 -2.58
N LYS A 120 -1.46 11.61 -3.02
CA LYS A 120 -1.59 12.16 -4.37
C LYS A 120 -0.58 13.28 -4.61
N LYS A 121 -0.48 14.22 -3.68
CA LYS A 121 0.48 15.33 -3.73
C LYS A 121 1.92 14.81 -3.82
N TRP A 122 2.29 13.86 -2.96
CA TRP A 122 3.60 13.22 -2.98
C TRP A 122 3.92 12.57 -4.34
N HIS A 123 2.95 11.87 -4.92
CA HIS A 123 3.08 11.26 -6.24
C HIS A 123 3.29 12.31 -7.34
N GLU A 124 2.51 13.37 -7.34
CA GLU A 124 2.61 14.47 -8.32
C GLU A 124 3.94 15.20 -8.21
N GLU A 125 4.38 15.55 -7.00
CA GLU A 125 5.67 16.19 -6.74
C GLU A 125 6.84 15.31 -7.20
N THR A 126 6.78 14.01 -6.91
CA THR A 126 7.82 13.04 -7.32
C THR A 126 7.88 12.90 -8.85
N LYS A 127 6.73 12.80 -9.52
CA LYS A 127 6.66 12.75 -11.00
C LYS A 127 7.18 14.04 -11.62
N ASN A 128 6.77 15.19 -11.10
CA ASN A 128 7.22 16.48 -11.58
C ASN A 128 8.74 16.61 -11.44
N HIS A 129 9.31 16.27 -10.29
CA HIS A 129 10.75 16.33 -10.08
C HIS A 129 11.50 15.41 -11.06
N LEU A 130 11.05 14.17 -11.24
CA LEU A 130 11.65 13.24 -12.20
C LEU A 130 11.57 13.75 -13.64
N ASN A 131 10.46 14.37 -14.05
CA ASN A 131 10.31 14.91 -15.41
C ASN A 131 11.25 16.10 -15.66
N HIS A 132 11.51 16.94 -14.65
CA HIS A 132 12.38 18.11 -14.80
C HIS A 132 13.87 17.77 -14.66
N HIS A 133 14.24 16.82 -13.79
CA HIS A 133 15.64 16.54 -13.44
C HIS A 133 16.16 15.19 -13.95
N GLY A 134 15.28 14.27 -14.36
CA GLY A 134 15.64 12.92 -14.79
C GLY A 134 16.02 11.96 -13.65
N TYR A 135 16.06 12.44 -12.41
CA TYR A 135 16.33 11.65 -11.21
C TYR A 135 15.76 12.34 -9.96
N ILE A 136 15.66 11.60 -8.86
CA ILE A 136 15.38 12.11 -7.52
C ILE A 136 16.28 11.41 -6.50
N ILE A 137 16.76 12.16 -5.49
CA ILE A 137 17.45 11.56 -4.34
C ILE A 137 16.40 11.15 -3.31
N ALA A 138 16.01 9.89 -3.33
CA ALA A 138 15.11 9.32 -2.32
C ALA A 138 15.90 9.04 -1.03
N LYS A 139 15.25 9.24 0.12
CA LYS A 139 15.88 9.12 1.44
C LYS A 139 14.97 8.36 2.40
N THR A 140 15.52 7.38 3.13
CA THR A 140 14.78 6.75 4.24
C THR A 140 14.66 7.71 5.43
N LEU A 141 13.71 7.43 6.33
CA LEU A 141 13.54 8.21 7.58
C LEU A 141 14.85 8.38 8.36
N LEU A 142 15.72 7.37 8.34
CA LEU A 142 16.98 7.36 9.10
C LEU A 142 18.17 8.03 8.41
N GLY A 143 18.09 8.43 7.14
CA GLY A 143 19.25 9.06 6.50
C GLY A 143 19.67 8.51 5.16
N ARG A 144 19.41 7.22 4.91
CA ARG A 144 20.02 6.49 3.80
C ARG A 144 19.47 7.00 2.48
N ARG A 145 20.33 7.20 1.48
CA ARG A 145 19.98 7.80 0.18
C ARG A 145 20.20 6.83 -0.98
N ILE A 146 19.38 6.97 -2.01
CA ILE A 146 19.65 6.44 -3.36
C ILE A 146 19.37 7.50 -4.43
N LEU A 147 19.92 7.29 -5.62
CA LEU A 147 19.53 7.98 -6.84
C LEU A 147 18.45 7.15 -7.54
N ALA A 148 17.20 7.58 -7.50
CA ALA A 148 16.11 6.94 -8.23
C ALA A 148 15.88 7.64 -9.57
N LYS A 149 15.85 6.88 -10.67
CA LYS A 149 15.55 7.38 -12.02
C LYS A 149 14.15 6.99 -12.51
N LYS A 150 13.48 6.08 -11.80
CA LYS A 150 12.11 5.64 -12.08
C LYS A 150 11.20 6.09 -10.96
N PHE A 151 9.96 6.40 -11.31
CA PHE A 151 8.93 6.80 -10.35
C PHE A 151 8.70 5.72 -9.27
N THR A 152 8.57 4.46 -9.68
CA THR A 152 8.39 3.33 -8.76
C THR A 152 9.53 3.22 -7.76
N ASP A 153 10.78 3.39 -8.19
CA ASP A 153 11.94 3.30 -7.29
C ASP A 153 11.93 4.46 -6.28
N ALA A 154 11.50 5.64 -6.72
CA ALA A 154 11.41 6.84 -5.89
C ALA A 154 10.34 6.74 -4.79
N VAL A 155 9.22 6.06 -5.07
CA VAL A 155 8.13 5.89 -4.09
C VAL A 155 8.24 4.62 -3.23
N ASN A 156 8.98 3.60 -3.68
CA ASN A 156 9.20 2.37 -2.89
C ASN A 156 10.35 2.48 -1.89
N TYR A 157 11.31 3.39 -2.11
CA TYR A 157 12.53 3.44 -1.31
C TYR A 157 12.41 4.13 0.06
N PRO A 158 11.75 5.29 0.19
CA PRO A 158 11.69 6.03 1.46
C PRO A 158 11.09 5.20 2.61
#